data_AF-A0A3C1L3B6-F1
#
_entry.id   AF-A0A3C1L3B6-F1
#
_cell.length_a   1.000
_cell.length_b   1.000
_cell.length_c   1.000
_cell.angle_alpha   90.00
_cell.angle_beta   90.00
_cell.angle_gamma   90.00
#
_symmetry.space_group_name_H-M   'P 1'
#
loop_
_entity.id
_entity.type
_entity.pdbx_description
1 polymer ?
#
loop_
_entity_poly.entity_id
_entity_poly.type
_entity_poly.pdbx_seq_one_letter_code
_entity_poly.pdbx_strand_id
1 'polypeptide(L)'
;LMALAFVSVAAPLPLAQPVAAADECLCAGGEYHPLTPVRIYDSRPPGINDVAPLGAKPMGPADPTFDIQLLGLGGVPSSATDVLAVAVSITIDGPASAGWLAAYPAGSSGTSSLLNFSARQTVPNLAIVRGGAGGKLTIKINGAGNGTANVLVDVLGWFSSSTYNAGT
;
A
#
# COMPACT_ATOMS: atom_id res chain seq x y z
N LEU A 1 46.67 -26.75 -43.35
CA LEU A 1 45.28 -26.94 -42.86
C LEU A 1 45.36 -27.13 -41.35
N MET A 2 45.15 -26.08 -40.55
CA MET A 2 45.13 -26.15 -39.08
C MET A 2 43.81 -25.52 -38.64
N ALA A 3 42.94 -26.34 -38.04
CA ALA A 3 41.61 -25.93 -37.59
C ALA A 3 41.70 -25.27 -36.21
N LEU A 4 41.18 -24.04 -36.09
CA LEU A 4 40.88 -23.42 -34.80
C LEU A 4 39.59 -24.05 -34.22
N ALA A 5 39.66 -24.56 -33.00
CA ALA A 5 38.48 -24.94 -32.23
C ALA A 5 38.06 -23.75 -31.34
N PHE A 6 36.86 -23.21 -31.56
CA PHE A 6 36.21 -22.30 -30.63
C PHE A 6 35.48 -23.13 -29.55
N VAL A 7 35.87 -22.98 -28.29
CA VAL A 7 35.07 -23.46 -27.15
C VAL A 7 34.16 -22.32 -26.70
N SER A 8 32.86 -22.47 -26.93
CA SER A 8 31.83 -21.59 -26.38
C SER A 8 31.63 -21.93 -24.91
N VAL A 9 31.83 -20.96 -24.01
CA VAL A 9 31.40 -21.06 -22.62
C VAL A 9 30.02 -20.40 -22.53
N ALA A 10 28.99 -21.21 -22.35
CA ALA A 10 27.66 -20.73 -22.01
C ALA A 10 27.69 -20.20 -20.56
N ALA A 11 27.49 -18.89 -20.37
CA ALA A 11 27.27 -18.33 -19.05
C ALA A 11 25.87 -18.73 -18.56
N PRO A 12 25.72 -19.34 -17.38
CA PRO A 12 24.41 -19.69 -16.85
C PRO A 12 23.62 -18.39 -16.54
N LEU A 13 22.40 -18.31 -17.04
CA LEU A 13 21.44 -17.26 -16.68
C LEU A 13 21.23 -17.30 -15.16
N PRO A 14 21.22 -16.15 -14.46
CA PRO A 14 20.90 -16.15 -13.04
C PRO A 14 19.46 -16.67 -12.86
N LEU A 15 19.31 -17.71 -12.05
CA LEU A 15 18.01 -18.20 -11.62
C LEU A 15 17.24 -17.03 -10.99
N ALA A 16 15.99 -16.85 -11.41
CA ALA A 16 15.09 -15.88 -10.81
C ALA A 16 15.10 -16.08 -9.29
N GLN A 17 15.57 -15.09 -8.55
CA GLN A 17 15.47 -15.13 -7.10
C GLN A 17 13.98 -15.04 -6.76
N PRO A 18 13.41 -15.99 -6.00
CA PRO A 18 12.06 -15.82 -5.52
C PRO A 18 12.00 -14.51 -4.74
N VAL A 19 11.05 -13.63 -5.07
CA VAL A 19 10.72 -12.49 -4.23
C VAL A 19 10.42 -13.08 -2.87
N ALA A 20 11.20 -12.71 -1.85
CA ALA A 20 10.95 -13.15 -0.48
C ALA A 20 9.50 -12.79 -0.14
N ALA A 21 8.65 -13.79 -0.01
CA ALA A 21 7.41 -13.63 0.72
C ALA A 21 7.83 -13.18 2.12
N ALA A 22 7.23 -12.11 2.63
CA ALA A 22 7.44 -11.72 4.01
C ALA A 22 7.08 -12.93 4.90
N ASP A 23 8.09 -13.54 5.52
CA ASP A 23 7.99 -14.78 6.30
C ASP A 23 7.50 -14.51 7.73
N GLU A 24 6.69 -13.48 7.92
CA GLU A 24 5.93 -13.30 9.14
C GLU A 24 4.71 -14.20 8.99
N CYS A 25 4.80 -15.41 9.53
CA CYS A 25 3.63 -16.24 9.78
C CYS A 25 2.63 -15.36 10.52
N LEU A 26 1.57 -14.97 9.82
CA LEU A 26 0.41 -14.43 10.48
C LEU A 26 -0.04 -15.52 11.43
N CYS A 27 0.07 -15.25 12.72
CA CYS A 27 -0.60 -16.08 13.71
C CYS A 27 -2.04 -16.36 13.22
N ALA A 28 -2.60 -17.53 13.55
CA ALA A 28 -4.01 -17.83 13.29
C ALA A 28 -4.92 -16.66 13.75
N GLY A 29 -6.15 -16.51 13.29
CA GLY A 29 -6.99 -15.36 13.66
C GLY A 29 -7.94 -14.92 12.56
N GLY A 30 -8.44 -13.69 12.64
CA GLY A 30 -9.33 -13.10 11.63
C GLY A 30 -10.69 -12.66 12.15
N GLU A 31 -10.88 -12.52 13.46
CA GLU A 31 -12.09 -11.88 13.98
C GLU A 31 -12.13 -10.43 13.50
N TYR A 32 -13.26 -10.04 12.91
CA TYR A 32 -13.46 -8.69 12.43
C TYR A 32 -14.03 -7.81 13.55
N HIS A 33 -13.32 -6.73 13.86
CA HIS A 33 -13.69 -5.71 14.82
C HIS A 33 -14.24 -4.50 14.05
N PRO A 34 -15.57 -4.31 13.96
CA PRO A 34 -16.16 -3.20 13.22
C PRO A 34 -15.89 -1.88 13.94
N LEU A 35 -15.68 -0.83 13.16
CA LEU A 35 -15.54 0.53 13.64
C LEU A 35 -16.59 1.40 12.95
N THR A 36 -17.09 2.41 13.66
CA THR A 36 -17.76 3.52 12.97
C THR A 36 -16.75 4.15 12.02
N PRO A 37 -17.02 4.33 10.72
CA PRO A 37 -16.01 4.77 9.77
C PRO A 37 -15.26 6.02 10.23
N VAL A 38 -13.93 5.94 10.30
CA VAL A 38 -13.07 7.06 10.73
C VAL A 38 -12.08 7.42 9.63
N ARG A 39 -12.06 8.71 9.26
CA ARG A 39 -11.04 9.29 8.38
C ARG A 39 -9.70 9.32 9.11
N ILE A 40 -8.76 8.48 8.72
CA ILE A 40 -7.40 8.45 9.28
C ILE A 40 -6.40 9.27 8.46
N TYR A 41 -6.72 9.56 7.19
CA TYR A 41 -5.83 10.29 6.31
C TYR A 41 -6.62 11.11 5.29
N ASP A 42 -6.27 12.38 5.12
CA ASP A 42 -6.82 13.25 4.09
C ASP A 42 -5.74 14.22 3.63
N SER A 43 -5.37 14.17 2.35
CA SER A 43 -4.38 15.09 1.80
C SER A 43 -4.96 16.46 1.44
N ARG A 44 -6.28 16.66 1.52
CA ARG A 44 -6.92 17.95 1.20
C ARG A 44 -6.73 18.91 2.36
N PRO A 45 -6.36 20.19 2.13
CA PRO A 45 -6.26 21.18 3.19
C PRO A 45 -7.55 21.26 4.03
N PRO A 46 -7.46 21.26 5.39
CA PRO A 46 -6.27 21.46 6.21
C PRO A 46 -5.35 20.24 6.40
N GLY A 47 -5.74 19.07 5.88
CA GLY A 47 -5.03 17.80 6.01
C GLY A 47 -5.40 17.03 7.28
N ILE A 48 -5.42 15.71 7.20
CA ILE A 48 -5.52 14.80 8.35
C ILE A 48 -4.38 13.81 8.25
N ASN A 49 -3.50 13.79 9.26
CA ASN A 49 -2.26 12.99 9.29
C ASN A 49 -1.46 13.07 7.98
N ASP A 50 -1.50 14.26 7.36
CA ASP A 50 -0.90 14.45 6.05
C ASP A 50 0.63 14.40 6.13
N VAL A 51 1.26 13.80 5.12
CA VAL A 51 2.71 13.57 5.06
C VAL A 51 3.32 14.34 3.90
N ALA A 52 4.60 14.68 3.99
CA ALA A 52 5.27 15.41 2.93
C ALA A 52 5.29 14.62 1.59
N PRO A 53 5.10 15.30 0.44
CA PRO A 53 4.75 16.72 0.30
C PRO A 53 3.29 16.96 0.73
N LEU A 54 3.05 18.00 1.55
CA LEU A 54 1.70 18.31 2.05
C LEU A 54 0.76 18.70 0.91
N GLY A 55 -0.52 18.37 1.04
CA GLY A 55 -1.52 18.59 0.01
C GLY A 55 -1.63 17.42 -0.97
N ALA A 56 -2.18 17.72 -2.15
CA ALA A 56 -2.32 16.79 -3.26
C ALA A 56 -0.99 16.11 -3.59
N LYS A 57 -1.03 14.77 -3.70
CA LYS A 57 0.15 13.92 -3.83
C LYS A 57 0.65 13.84 -5.26
N PRO A 58 1.97 13.84 -5.47
CA PRO A 58 2.54 13.64 -6.79
C PRO A 58 2.02 12.35 -7.41
N MET A 59 1.74 12.41 -8.70
CA MET A 59 1.44 11.27 -9.55
C MET A 59 2.21 11.40 -10.86
N GLY A 60 2.54 10.27 -11.48
CA GLY A 60 3.23 10.27 -12.78
C GLY A 60 3.86 8.92 -13.12
N PRO A 61 4.57 8.83 -14.26
CA PRO A 61 5.18 7.59 -14.73
C PRO A 61 6.39 7.16 -13.89
N ALA A 62 6.90 8.03 -13.03
CA ALA A 62 7.99 7.74 -12.10
C ALA A 62 7.52 7.02 -10.82
N ASP A 63 6.25 6.62 -10.75
CA ASP A 63 5.69 5.85 -9.63
C ASP A 63 5.96 6.48 -8.25
N PRO A 64 5.64 7.78 -8.04
CA PRO A 64 5.84 8.42 -6.75
C PRO A 64 5.08 7.69 -5.64
N THR A 65 5.73 7.60 -4.47
CA THR A 65 5.19 6.93 -3.30
C THR A 65 5.19 7.83 -2.07
N PHE A 66 4.33 7.50 -1.12
CA PHE A 66 4.30 8.08 0.22
C PHE A 66 3.66 7.09 1.20
N ASP A 67 4.00 7.21 2.48
CA ASP A 67 3.52 6.30 3.52
C ASP A 67 2.44 6.95 4.38
N ILE A 68 1.37 6.20 4.64
CA ILE A 68 0.27 6.57 5.52
C ILE A 68 0.36 5.71 6.78
N GLN A 69 0.29 6.32 7.96
CA GLN A 69 0.16 5.57 9.22
C GLN A 69 -1.19 4.85 9.24
N LEU A 70 -1.19 3.55 9.52
CA LEU A 70 -2.41 2.74 9.54
C LEU A 70 -2.73 2.25 10.96
N LEU A 71 -1.77 1.57 11.59
CA LEU A 71 -1.93 1.08 12.96
C LEU A 71 -1.87 2.23 13.96
N GLY A 72 -2.62 2.12 15.05
CA GLY A 72 -2.71 3.14 16.10
C GLY A 72 -3.57 4.35 15.75
N LEU A 73 -4.24 4.36 14.60
CA LEU A 73 -5.15 5.42 14.18
C LEU A 73 -6.58 4.91 14.04
N GLY A 74 -7.56 5.80 14.25
CA GLY A 74 -8.96 5.53 13.94
C GLY A 74 -9.59 4.35 14.69
N GLY A 75 -9.03 3.97 15.86
CA GLY A 75 -9.50 2.81 16.63
C GLY A 75 -8.81 1.48 16.29
N VAL A 76 -7.86 1.47 15.35
CA VAL A 76 -7.02 0.30 15.07
C VAL A 76 -5.93 0.20 16.14
N PRO A 77 -5.71 -0.98 16.76
CA PRO A 77 -4.61 -1.18 17.69
C PRO A 77 -3.25 -0.79 17.10
N SER A 78 -2.33 -0.32 17.94
CA SER A 78 -1.00 0.12 17.52
C SER A 78 0.00 -1.04 17.37
N SER A 79 -0.23 -2.16 18.07
CA SER A 79 0.64 -3.33 17.99
C SER A 79 0.39 -4.13 16.70
N ALA A 80 1.42 -4.30 15.90
CA ALA A 80 1.36 -5.13 14.70
C ALA A 80 1.10 -6.62 15.01
N THR A 81 1.40 -7.08 16.23
CA THR A 81 1.09 -8.45 16.65
C THR A 81 -0.39 -8.68 16.86
N ASP A 82 -1.17 -7.63 17.08
CA ASP A 82 -2.59 -7.72 17.44
C ASP A 82 -3.48 -7.58 16.21
N VAL A 83 -2.96 -6.96 15.14
CA VAL A 83 -3.70 -6.62 13.93
C VAL A 83 -3.20 -7.41 12.75
N LEU A 84 -4.04 -8.32 12.26
CA LEU A 84 -3.80 -9.13 11.07
C LEU A 84 -3.93 -8.32 9.77
N ALA A 85 -4.98 -7.49 9.69
CA ALA A 85 -5.30 -6.64 8.54
C ALA A 85 -6.28 -5.53 8.94
N VAL A 86 -6.43 -4.53 8.09
CA VAL A 86 -7.36 -3.40 8.27
C VAL A 86 -8.24 -3.26 7.04
N ALA A 87 -9.55 -3.16 7.26
CA ALA A 87 -10.52 -2.83 6.23
C ALA A 87 -10.57 -1.31 6.06
N VAL A 88 -10.16 -0.83 4.89
CA VAL A 88 -10.07 0.59 4.57
C VAL A 88 -10.84 0.92 3.29
N SER A 89 -11.36 2.13 3.19
CA SER A 89 -11.78 2.73 1.94
C SER A 89 -10.73 3.77 1.54
N ILE A 90 -10.12 3.57 0.37
CA ILE A 90 -9.14 4.49 -0.20
C ILE A 90 -9.80 5.22 -1.35
N THR A 91 -9.78 6.55 -1.31
CA THR A 91 -10.34 7.40 -2.36
C THR A 91 -9.24 8.25 -2.97
N ILE A 92 -9.15 8.22 -4.30
CA ILE A 92 -8.40 9.23 -5.05
C ILE A 92 -9.38 10.32 -5.51
N ASP A 93 -8.96 11.57 -5.41
CA ASP A 93 -9.80 12.73 -5.73
C ASP A 93 -9.06 13.73 -6.62
N GLY A 94 -9.71 14.16 -7.70
CA GLY A 94 -9.18 15.16 -8.63
C GLY A 94 -7.81 14.85 -9.25
N PRO A 95 -7.51 13.63 -9.72
CA PRO A 95 -6.21 13.32 -10.33
C PRO A 95 -5.99 14.14 -11.61
N ALA A 96 -4.77 14.61 -11.79
CA ALA A 96 -4.40 15.46 -12.93
C ALA A 96 -4.37 14.70 -14.28
N SER A 97 -4.14 13.39 -14.27
CA SER A 97 -4.12 12.53 -15.47
C SER A 97 -4.80 11.18 -15.19
N ALA A 98 -5.04 10.38 -16.22
CA ALA A 98 -5.51 9.00 -16.03
C ALA A 98 -4.38 8.11 -15.52
N GLY A 99 -4.71 7.07 -14.77
CA GLY A 99 -3.71 6.19 -14.15
C GLY A 99 -4.31 5.19 -13.18
N TRP A 100 -3.49 4.76 -12.23
CA TRP A 100 -3.88 3.80 -11.21
C TRP A 100 -3.16 4.06 -9.89
N LEU A 101 -3.81 3.64 -8.81
CA LEU A 101 -3.30 3.73 -7.45
C LEU A 101 -3.08 2.31 -6.92
N ALA A 102 -1.94 2.07 -6.28
CA ALA A 102 -1.68 0.86 -5.51
C ALA A 102 -1.49 1.22 -4.03
N ALA A 103 -1.87 0.29 -3.16
CA ALA A 103 -1.67 0.38 -1.73
C ALA A 103 -1.12 -0.95 -1.21
N TYR A 104 -0.01 -0.92 -0.50
CA TYR A 104 0.67 -2.14 -0.04
C TYR A 104 1.43 -1.90 1.27
N PRO A 105 1.71 -2.97 2.05
CA PRO A 105 2.42 -2.83 3.31
C PRO A 105 3.77 -2.12 3.13
N ALA A 106 4.06 -1.13 3.97
CA ALA A 106 5.34 -0.41 3.89
C ALA A 106 6.54 -1.36 4.01
N GLY A 107 7.55 -1.16 3.17
CA GLY A 107 8.72 -2.06 3.08
C GLY A 107 8.51 -3.30 2.19
N SER A 108 7.34 -3.47 1.57
CA SER A 108 7.11 -4.51 0.55
C SER A 108 7.14 -3.95 -0.88
N SER A 109 7.37 -4.81 -1.87
CA SER A 109 7.40 -4.46 -3.30
C SER A 109 6.04 -4.63 -3.99
N GLY A 110 4.97 -4.12 -3.37
CA GLY A 110 3.62 -4.24 -3.94
C GLY A 110 3.45 -3.45 -5.23
N THR A 111 2.99 -4.10 -6.30
CA THR A 111 2.83 -3.48 -7.63
C THR A 111 1.44 -3.60 -8.24
N SER A 112 0.51 -4.35 -7.63
CA SER A 112 -0.84 -4.49 -8.19
C SER A 112 -1.65 -3.21 -8.01
N SER A 113 -2.39 -2.81 -9.05
CA SER A 113 -3.33 -1.71 -8.97
C SER A 113 -4.51 -2.09 -8.06
N LEU A 114 -4.86 -1.16 -7.17
CA LEU A 114 -6.03 -1.25 -6.30
C LEU A 114 -7.25 -0.62 -6.99
N LEU A 115 -7.05 0.52 -7.65
CA LEU A 115 -8.08 1.20 -8.43
C LEU A 115 -7.45 1.86 -9.65
N ASN A 116 -8.28 2.06 -10.69
CA ASN A 116 -7.94 2.80 -11.89
C ASN A 116 -8.80 4.06 -11.95
N PHE A 117 -8.27 5.15 -12.48
CA PHE A 117 -8.97 6.43 -12.53
C PHE A 117 -8.71 7.17 -13.84
N SER A 118 -9.65 8.03 -14.23
CA SER A 118 -9.45 9.06 -15.25
C SER A 118 -9.21 10.43 -14.60
N ALA A 119 -8.67 11.37 -15.36
CA ALA A 119 -8.45 12.73 -14.88
C ALA A 119 -9.74 13.36 -14.33
N ARG A 120 -9.61 14.11 -13.23
CA ARG A 120 -10.69 14.86 -12.54
C ARG A 120 -11.83 14.01 -11.98
N GLN A 121 -11.62 12.71 -11.80
CA GLN A 121 -12.60 11.83 -11.15
C GLN A 121 -12.30 11.62 -9.68
N THR A 122 -13.35 11.42 -8.90
CA THR A 122 -13.26 10.91 -7.53
C THR A 122 -13.60 9.43 -7.56
N VAL A 123 -12.65 8.57 -7.19
CA VAL A 123 -12.82 7.10 -7.27
C VAL A 123 -12.48 6.48 -5.92
N PRO A 124 -13.47 5.96 -5.18
CA PRO A 124 -13.25 5.16 -3.98
C PRO A 124 -13.04 3.68 -4.33
N ASN A 125 -12.28 2.97 -3.51
CA ASN A 125 -12.24 1.51 -3.49
C ASN A 125 -12.05 0.99 -2.06
N LEU A 126 -12.82 -0.04 -1.69
CA LEU A 126 -12.63 -0.74 -0.42
C LEU A 126 -11.53 -1.80 -0.58
N ALA A 127 -10.63 -1.84 0.40
CA ALA A 127 -9.49 -2.75 0.43
C ALA A 127 -9.31 -3.34 1.82
N ILE A 128 -8.80 -4.57 1.89
CA ILE A 128 -8.24 -5.14 3.11
C ILE A 128 -6.72 -5.11 2.95
N VAL A 129 -6.06 -4.30 3.77
CA VAL A 129 -4.62 -4.04 3.68
C VAL A 129 -3.94 -4.46 4.97
N ARG A 130 -2.62 -4.66 4.92
CA ARG A 130 -1.81 -4.87 6.13
C ARG A 130 -0.90 -3.67 6.38
N GLY A 131 -0.64 -3.40 7.66
CA GLY A 131 0.46 -2.53 8.04
C GLY A 131 1.78 -3.25 7.78
N GLY A 132 2.71 -2.58 7.12
CA GLY A 132 4.09 -3.06 6.95
C GLY A 132 4.99 -2.48 8.04
N ALA A 133 6.22 -2.12 7.66
CA ALA A 133 7.19 -1.49 8.55
C ALA A 133 6.58 -0.30 9.31
N GLY A 134 6.65 -0.33 10.64
CA GLY A 134 6.08 0.69 11.52
C GLY A 134 4.55 0.79 11.52
N GLY A 135 3.84 -0.22 11.02
CA GLY A 135 2.37 -0.21 10.93
C GLY A 135 1.83 0.72 9.85
N LYS A 136 2.61 0.93 8.78
CA LYS A 136 2.30 1.87 7.69
C LYS A 136 1.85 1.18 6.40
N LEU A 137 1.13 1.94 5.59
CA LEU A 137 0.68 1.60 4.25
C LEU A 137 1.41 2.50 3.25
N THR A 138 2.10 1.94 2.27
CA THR A 138 2.67 2.71 1.16
C THR A 138 1.62 2.86 0.06
N ILE A 139 1.40 4.10 -0.37
CA ILE A 139 0.59 4.43 -1.53
C ILE A 139 1.51 4.77 -2.69
N LYS A 140 1.18 4.25 -3.87
CA LYS A 140 1.84 4.57 -5.14
C LYS A 140 0.81 5.07 -6.14
N ILE A 141 1.09 6.18 -6.81
CA ILE A 141 0.17 6.76 -7.79
C ILE A 141 0.87 6.88 -9.15
N ASN A 142 0.58 5.93 -10.03
CA ASN A 142 1.02 5.98 -11.41
C ASN A 142 0.06 6.86 -12.22
N GLY A 143 0.60 7.63 -13.15
CA GLY A 143 -0.16 8.45 -14.07
C GLY A 143 0.42 8.46 -15.47
N ALA A 144 -0.43 8.57 -16.47
CA ALA A 144 -0.02 8.77 -17.87
C ALA A 144 0.79 10.07 -18.06
N GLY A 145 0.60 11.06 -17.17
CA GLY A 145 1.40 12.28 -17.12
C GLY A 145 1.64 12.75 -15.68
N ASN A 146 2.65 13.59 -15.51
CA ASN A 146 2.97 14.21 -14.22
C ASN A 146 1.83 15.11 -13.74
N GLY A 147 1.58 15.11 -12.44
CA GLY A 147 0.64 16.01 -11.80
C GLY A 147 0.41 15.64 -10.35
N THR A 148 -0.77 15.94 -9.84
CA THR A 148 -1.15 15.60 -8.46
C THR A 148 -2.55 15.01 -8.37
N ALA A 149 -2.83 14.31 -7.28
CA ALA A 149 -4.15 13.83 -6.90
C ALA A 149 -4.30 13.87 -5.37
N ASN A 150 -5.49 14.15 -4.87
CA ASN A 150 -5.75 14.01 -3.44
C ASN A 150 -6.00 12.54 -3.09
N VAL A 151 -5.59 12.14 -1.89
CA VAL A 151 -5.85 10.80 -1.36
C VAL A 151 -6.49 10.90 0.02
N LEU A 152 -7.53 10.10 0.22
CA LEU A 152 -8.30 10.01 1.44
C LEU A 152 -8.32 8.53 1.86
N VAL A 153 -8.18 8.26 3.16
CA VAL A 153 -8.30 6.91 3.72
C VAL A 153 -9.21 6.91 4.94
N ASP A 154 -10.27 6.11 4.85
CA ASP A 154 -11.20 5.83 5.92
C ASP A 154 -10.99 4.40 6.41
N VAL A 155 -10.98 4.18 7.72
CA VAL A 155 -10.98 2.85 8.34
C VAL A 155 -12.40 2.45 8.68
N LEU A 156 -12.78 1.22 8.34
CA LEU A 156 -14.10 0.64 8.62
C LEU A 156 -14.04 -0.44 9.72
N GLY A 157 -12.86 -1.01 9.94
CA GLY A 157 -12.65 -2.05 10.94
C GLY A 157 -11.29 -2.73 10.73
N TRP A 158 -10.98 -3.68 11.59
CA TRP A 158 -9.72 -4.41 11.54
C TRP A 158 -9.91 -5.88 11.91
N PHE A 159 -8.96 -6.71 11.53
CA PHE A 159 -8.97 -8.14 11.78
C PHE A 159 -7.93 -8.44 12.85
N SER A 160 -8.32 -9.13 13.92
CA SER A 160 -7.40 -9.50 14.99
C SER A 160 -6.58 -10.73 14.64
N SER A 161 -5.37 -10.81 15.20
CA SER A 161 -4.62 -12.05 15.29
C SER A 161 -5.13 -12.92 16.46
N SER A 162 -4.74 -14.19 16.51
CA SER A 162 -5.08 -15.12 17.60
C SER A 162 -4.38 -14.79 18.91
N THR A 163 -3.40 -13.88 18.87
CA THR A 163 -2.71 -13.38 20.05
C THR A 163 -3.40 -12.17 20.65
N TYR A 164 -4.39 -11.59 19.97
CA TYR A 164 -5.20 -10.51 20.51
C TYR A 164 -6.04 -11.00 21.68
N ASN A 165 -5.81 -10.42 22.86
CA ASN A 165 -6.65 -10.58 24.03
C ASN A 165 -7.36 -9.25 24.28
N ALA A 166 -8.70 -9.23 24.18
CA ALA A 166 -9.48 -8.00 24.31
C ALA A 166 -9.39 -7.34 25.70
N GLY A 167 -8.72 -7.98 26.68
CA GLY A 167 -8.70 -7.56 28.07
C GLY A 167 -10.08 -7.74 28.70
N THR A 168 -10.23 -8.74 29.57
CA THR A 168 -11.45 -8.89 30.41
C THR A 168 -11.52 -7.83 31.48
#